data_AF-A0A843BM20-F1
#
_entry.id   AF-A0A843BM20-F1
#
_cell.length_a   1.000
_cell.length_b   1.000
_cell.length_c   1.000
_cell.angle_alpha   90.00
_cell.angle_beta   90.00
_cell.angle_gamma   90.00
#
_symmetry.space_group_name_H-M   'P 1'
#
loop_
_entity.id
_entity.type
_entity.pdbx_description
1 polymer ?
#
loop_
_entity_poly.entity_id
_entity_poly.type
_entity_poly.pdbx_seq_one_letter_code
_entity_poly.pdbx_strand_id
1 'polypeptide(L)' 'MVRAKGFAASATADALGLDRGTVSDWLDAYDHNGLDGLADDARPSRPPLVPRTKMEKIVGGAKWFTAYEFVELVKKKTA' A
#
# COMPACT_ATOMS: atom_id res chain seq x y z
N MET A 1 14.60 -9.28 17.67
CA MET A 1 14.24 -8.45 16.50
C MET A 1 14.15 -9.38 15.30
N VAL A 2 12.93 -9.74 14.90
CA VAL A 2 12.67 -10.73 13.86
C VAL A 2 12.50 -9.98 12.54
N ARG A 3 13.58 -9.78 11.79
CA ARG A 3 13.43 -9.49 10.37
C ARG A 3 12.94 -10.77 9.69
N ALA A 4 11.69 -10.80 9.24
CA ALA A 4 11.33 -11.72 8.16
C ALA A 4 12.37 -11.53 7.05
N LYS A 5 12.85 -12.60 6.41
CA LYS A 5 13.88 -12.55 5.35
C LYS A 5 13.39 -11.70 4.15
N GLY A 6 13.42 -10.39 4.29
CA GLY A 6 12.96 -9.40 3.32
C GLY A 6 14.13 -8.59 2.77
N PHE A 7 13.88 -7.88 1.67
CA PHE A 7 14.85 -6.98 1.05
C PHE A 7 15.27 -5.87 2.03
N ALA A 8 16.52 -5.41 1.93
CA ALA A 8 16.98 -4.25 2.67
C ALA A 8 16.16 -3.00 2.27
N ALA A 9 15.97 -2.06 3.19
CA ALA A 9 15.18 -0.84 2.95
C ALA A 9 15.60 -0.09 1.67
N SER A 10 16.91 -0.04 1.38
CA SER A 10 17.45 0.55 0.15
C SER A 10 17.02 -0.20 -1.10
N ALA A 11 17.12 -1.53 -1.12
CA ALA A 11 16.70 -2.35 -2.25
C ALA A 11 15.19 -2.25 -2.48
N THR A 12 14.39 -2.18 -1.41
CA THR A 12 12.94 -1.96 -1.47
C THR A 12 12.61 -0.56 -2.01
N ALA A 13 13.31 0.48 -1.55
CA ALA A 13 13.13 1.85 -2.02
C ALA A 13 13.46 2.00 -3.51
N ASP A 14 14.61 1.47 -3.94
CA ASP A 14 15.04 1.50 -5.33
C ASP A 14 14.04 0.74 -6.24
N ALA A 15 13.51 -0.40 -5.78
CA ALA A 15 12.52 -1.18 -6.54
C ALA A 15 11.15 -0.48 -6.65
N LEU A 16 10.76 0.30 -5.64
CA LEU A 16 9.48 1.02 -5.61
C LEU A 16 9.59 2.45 -6.18
N GLY A 17 10.79 2.93 -6.48
CA GLY A 17 11.04 4.32 -6.87
C GLY A 17 10.66 5.32 -5.77
N LEU A 18 10.79 4.90 -4.51
CA LEU A 18 10.43 5.69 -3.33
C LEU A 18 11.68 6.22 -2.62
N ASP A 19 11.48 7.23 -1.78
CA ASP A 19 12.53 7.68 -0.89
C ASP A 19 12.87 6.60 0.16
N ARG A 20 14.16 6.50 0.50
CA ARG A 20 14.66 5.51 1.45
C ARG A 20 14.17 5.76 2.87
N GLY A 21 14.04 7.03 3.27
CA GLY A 21 13.49 7.42 4.57
C GLY A 21 12.05 6.95 4.70
N THR A 22 11.24 7.15 3.66
CA THR A 22 9.86 6.64 3.62
C THR A 22 9.77 5.14 3.86
N VAL A 23 10.63 4.34 3.20
CA VAL A 23 10.66 2.89 3.40
C VAL A 23 11.17 2.52 4.79
N SER A 24 12.13 3.28 5.34
CA SER A 24 12.61 3.08 6.71
C SER A 24 11.49 3.29 7.73
N ASP A 25 10.74 4.38 7.61
CA ASP A 25 9.62 4.70 8.50
C ASP A 25 8.54 3.61 8.47
N TRP A 26 8.26 3.06 7.28
CA TRP A 26 7.31 1.95 7.13
C TRP A 26 7.81 0.67 7.80
N LEU A 27 9.09 0.34 7.64
CA LEU A 27 9.65 -0.85 8.28
C LEU A 27 9.67 -0.71 9.80
N ASP A 28 9.99 0.48 10.33
CA ASP A 28 9.95 0.74 11.76
C ASP A 28 8.52 0.64 12.32
N ALA A 29 7.53 1.19 11.61
CA ALA A 29 6.13 1.07 11.98
C ALA A 29 5.62 -0.38 11.95
N TYR A 30 6.07 -1.17 10.97
CA TYR A 30 5.77 -2.59 10.86
C TYR A 30 6.43 -3.41 11.98
N ASP A 31 7.69 -3.13 12.30
CA ASP A 31 8.40 -3.84 13.37
C ASP A 31 7.75 -3.59 14.75
N HIS A 32 7.12 -2.42 14.95
CA HIS A 32 6.43 -2.09 16.19
C HIS A 32 4.99 -2.63 16.26
N ASN A 33 4.21 -2.52 15.17
CA ASN A 33 2.75 -2.74 15.18
C ASN A 33 2.27 -3.73 14.10
N GLY A 34 3.15 -4.36 13.35
CA GLY A 34 2.79 -5.20 12.21
C GLY A 34 2.03 -4.42 11.14
N LEU A 35 1.00 -5.05 10.55
CA LEU A 35 0.18 -4.40 9.52
C LEU A 35 -0.62 -3.20 10.04
N ASP A 36 -0.94 -3.17 11.33
CA ASP A 36 -1.66 -2.04 11.93
C ASP A 36 -0.81 -0.77 11.92
N GLY A 37 0.53 -0.90 12.00
CA GLY A 37 1.46 0.23 11.86
C GLY A 37 1.52 0.83 10.46
N LEU A 38 1.00 0.12 9.45
CA LEU A 38 0.94 0.58 8.07
C LEU A 38 -0.45 1.09 7.68
N ALA A 39 -1.41 1.10 8.60
CA ALA A 39 -2.73 1.64 8.34
C ALA A 39 -2.66 3.15 8.06
N ASP A 40 -3.38 3.63 7.05
CA ASP A 40 -3.54 5.07 6.82
C ASP A 40 -4.49 5.63 7.89
N ASP A 41 -3.90 6.23 8.92
CA ASP A 41 -4.67 6.89 9.97
C ASP A 41 -5.43 8.10 9.41
N ALA A 42 -6.56 8.39 10.04
CA ALA A 42 -7.35 9.55 9.68
C ALA A 42 -6.49 10.81 9.80
N ARG A 43 -6.28 11.52 8.69
CA ARG A 43 -5.61 12.83 8.65
C ARG A 43 -6.65 13.92 8.92
N PRO A 44 -6.83 14.40 10.17
CA PRO A 44 -7.95 15.26 10.54
C PRO A 44 -7.96 16.59 9.79
N SER A 45 -6.78 17.06 9.35
CA SER A 45 -6.62 18.29 8.57
C SER A 45 -7.12 18.19 7.12
N ARG A 46 -7.41 16.99 6.61
CA ARG A 46 -7.95 16.78 5.27
C ARG A 46 -9.20 15.90 5.35
N PRO A 47 -10.40 16.48 5.21
CA PRO A 47 -11.62 15.69 5.10
C PRO A 47 -11.47 14.68 3.95
N PRO A 48 -11.93 13.42 4.12
CA PRO A 48 -11.85 12.43 3.06
C PRO A 48 -12.60 12.94 1.83
N LEU A 49 -11.95 12.88 0.65
CA LEU A 49 -12.52 13.34 -0.63
C LEU A 49 -13.86 12.66 -0.95
N VAL A 50 -14.08 11.47 -0.39
CA VAL A 50 -15.32 10.71 -0.49
C VAL A 50 -15.81 10.40 0.93
N PRO A 51 -17.05 10.78 1.29
CA PRO A 51 -17.67 10.35 2.54
C PRO A 51 -17.77 8.83 2.62
N ARG A 52 -17.57 8.24 3.80
CA ARG A 52 -17.64 6.77 4.00
C ARG A 52 -18.96 6.15 3.52
N THR A 53 -20.07 6.88 3.61
CA THR A 53 -21.38 6.49 3.09
C THR A 53 -21.46 6.40 1.56
N LYS A 54 -20.52 7.02 0.85
CA LYS A 54 -20.39 6.96 -0.62
C LYS A 54 -19.35 5.94 -1.07
N MET A 55 -18.50 5.42 -0.16
CA MET A 55 -17.55 4.35 -0.47
C MET A 55 -18.27 3.10 -0.98
N GLU A 56 -19.41 2.71 -0.43
CA GLU A 56 -20.14 1.50 -0.87
C GLU A 56 -20.53 1.54 -2.35
N LYS A 57 -20.86 2.73 -2.89
CA LYS A 57 -21.16 2.90 -4.32
C LYS A 57 -19.92 2.89 -5.21
N ILE A 58 -18.77 3.33 -4.67
CA ILE A 58 -17.49 3.27 -5.38
C ILE A 58 -16.94 1.85 -5.35
N VAL A 59 -16.99 1.19 -4.20
CA VAL A 59 -16.57 -0.20 -3.99
C VAL A 59 -17.48 -1.16 -4.76
N GLY A 60 -18.80 -0.91 -4.82
CA GLY A 60 -19.73 -1.74 -5.59
C GLY A 60 -19.68 -1.54 -7.11
N GLY A 61 -19.15 -0.39 -7.57
CA GLY A 61 -19.02 -0.06 -9.01
C GLY A 61 -17.61 -0.20 -9.57
N ALA A 62 -16.58 -0.15 -8.71
CA ALA A 62 -15.23 -0.51 -9.08
C ALA A 62 -15.18 -2.03 -9.19
N LYS A 63 -14.99 -2.53 -10.41
CA LYS A 63 -14.56 -3.90 -10.61
C LYS A 63 -13.21 -4.03 -9.91
N TRP A 64 -13.20 -4.55 -8.68
CA TRP A 64 -11.97 -4.85 -7.96
C TRP A 64 -11.27 -5.91 -8.78
N PHE A 65 -10.19 -5.53 -9.45
CA PHE A 65 -9.25 -6.52 -9.91
C PHE A 65 -8.72 -7.18 -8.64
N THR A 66 -8.93 -8.47 -8.51
CA THR A 66 -8.11 -9.26 -7.60
C THR A 66 -6.64 -9.02 -7.96
N ALA A 67 -5.73 -9.15 -7.01
CA ALA A 67 -4.29 -9.03 -7.28
C ALA A 67 -3.85 -9.91 -8.48
N TYR A 68 -4.55 -11.03 -8.69
CA TYR A 68 -4.37 -11.93 -9.82
C TYR A 68 -4.81 -11.34 -11.16
N GLU A 69 -5.99 -10.74 -11.24
CA GLU A 69 -6.50 -10.15 -12.49
C GLU A 69 -5.73 -8.90 -12.91
N PHE A 70 -5.16 -8.15 -11.96
CA PHE A 70 -4.27 -7.03 -12.26
C PHE A 70 -2.97 -7.49 -12.92
N VAL A 71 -2.36 -8.56 -12.39
CA VAL A 71 -1.13 -9.15 -12.95
C VAL A 71 -1.36 -9.64 -14.38
N GLU A 72 -2.49 -10.31 -14.64
CA GLU A 72 -2.85 -10.77 -15.99
C GLU A 72 -3.12 -9.62 -16.97
N LEU A 73 -3.73 -8.53 -16.50
CA LEU A 73 -3.95 -7.33 -17.32
C LEU A 73 -2.62 -6.68 -17.73
N VAL A 74 -1.67 -6.58 -16.81
CA VAL A 74 -0.34 -6.01 -17.08
C VAL A 74 0.39 -6.86 -18.11
N LYS A 75 0.42 -8.19 -17.93
CA LYS A 75 1.06 -9.12 -18.88
C LYS A 75 0.53 -8.97 -20.31
N LYS A 76 -0.78 -8.82 -20.47
CA LYS A 76 -1.43 -8.68 -21.79
C LYS A 76 -1.11 -7.36 -22.50
N LYS A 77 -0.74 -6.31 -21.77
CA LYS A 77 -0.55 -4.96 -22.32
C LYS A 77 0.92 -4.66 -22.67
N THR A 78 1.84 -5.50 -22.22
CA THR A 78 3.28 -5.43 -22.47
C THR A 78 3.80 -6.52 -23.40
N ALA A 79 2.90 -7.28 -24.03
CA ALA A 79 3.18 -8.20 -25.14
C ALA A 79 2.75 -7.55 -26.46
#